data_AF-A0A9X4SHE6-F1
#
_entry.id   AF-A0A9X4SHE6-F1
#
_cell.length_a   1.000
_cell.length_b   1.000
_cell.length_c   1.000
_cell.angle_alpha   90.00
_cell.angle_beta   90.00
_cell.angle_gamma   90.00
#
_symmetry.space_group_name_H-M   'P 1'
#
loop_
_entity.id
_entity.type
_entity.pdbx_description
1 polymer ?
#
loop_
_entity_poly.entity_id
_entity_poly.type
_entity_poly.pdbx_seq_one_letter_code
_entity_poly.pdbx_strand_id
1 'polypeptide(L)'
;MNKLTREFLEEQITKVEYQHLPDSTTVLCIIWLKSGFVVTGESACIEPAVFCWGTGGQIAYEKAFDKLWELFGFYVKQKAFEEQQ
;
A
#
# COMPACT_ATOMS: atom_id res chain seq x y z
N MET A 1 -19.94 2.57 -12.37
CA MET A 1 -18.75 3.40 -12.08
C MET A 1 -17.55 2.48 -12.24
N ASN A 2 -16.99 2.38 -13.44
CA ASN A 2 -16.36 1.12 -13.90
C ASN A 2 -14.85 1.15 -14.10
N LYS A 3 -14.14 2.18 -13.61
CA LYS A 3 -12.70 2.24 -13.78
C LYS A 3 -12.02 2.45 -12.43
N LEU A 4 -11.29 1.42 -12.01
CA LEU A 4 -10.31 1.56 -10.95
C LEU A 4 -9.15 2.37 -11.54
N THR A 5 -8.87 3.54 -10.95
CA THR A 5 -7.76 4.40 -11.37
C THR A 5 -6.85 4.68 -10.19
N ARG A 6 -5.64 5.14 -10.48
CA ARG A 6 -4.67 5.51 -9.45
C ARG A 6 -5.23 6.61 -8.55
N GLU A 7 -5.87 7.62 -9.15
CA GLU A 7 -6.45 8.76 -8.45
C GLU A 7 -7.54 8.30 -7.47
N PHE A 8 -8.40 7.37 -7.89
CA PHE A 8 -9.40 6.78 -6.99
C PHE A 8 -8.75 6.07 -5.79
N LEU A 9 -7.68 5.31 -6.01
CA LEU A 9 -6.97 4.62 -4.92
C LEU A 9 -6.33 5.63 -3.96
N GLU A 10 -5.67 6.66 -4.49
CA GLU A 10 -5.06 7.74 -3.71
C GLU A 10 -6.12 8.49 -2.90
N GLU A 11 -7.32 8.72 -3.46
CA GLU A 11 -8.45 9.30 -2.74
C GLU A 11 -8.92 8.45 -1.56
N GLN A 12 -8.67 7.14 -1.54
CA GLN A 12 -9.03 6.30 -0.39
C GLN A 12 -8.03 6.40 0.76
N ILE A 13 -6.84 6.92 0.52
CA ILE A 13 -5.78 7.02 1.53
C ILE A 13 -6.04 8.23 2.43
N THR A 14 -6.00 8.01 3.74
CA THR A 14 -6.12 9.09 4.75
C THR A 14 -4.79 9.47 5.35
N LYS A 15 -3.87 8.49 5.46
CA LYS A 15 -2.56 8.69 6.09
C LYS A 15 -1.56 7.68 5.56
N VAL A 16 -0.32 8.12 5.38
CA VAL A 16 0.82 7.23 5.09
C VAL A 16 1.88 7.45 6.15
N GLU A 17 2.35 6.38 6.75
CA GLU A 17 3.43 6.39 7.74
C GLU A 17 4.54 5.43 7.34
N TYR A 18 5.75 5.76 7.78
CA TYR A 18 6.93 4.94 7.54
C TYR A 18 7.60 4.64 8.88
N GLN A 19 8.00 3.38 9.06
CA GLN A 19 8.72 2.94 10.25
C GLN A 19 9.99 2.19 9.85
N HIS A 20 11.11 2.58 10.45
CA HIS A 20 12.32 1.78 10.39
C HIS A 20 12.20 0.72 11.45
N LEU A 21 12.40 -0.54 11.09
CA LEU A 21 12.49 -1.57 12.12
C LEU A 21 13.89 -1.51 12.76
N PRO A 22 13.98 -1.39 14.10
CA PRO A 22 15.27 -1.32 14.80
C PRO A 22 16.20 -2.48 14.42
N ASP A 23 17.50 -2.21 14.40
CA ASP A 23 18.55 -3.20 14.12
C ASP A 23 18.40 -3.96 12.79
N SER A 24 17.70 -3.35 11.82
CA SER A 24 17.46 -3.92 10.49
C SER A 24 17.71 -2.89 9.40
N THR A 25 17.52 -3.33 8.15
CA THR A 25 17.50 -2.51 6.93
C THR A 25 16.09 -2.40 6.34
N THR A 26 15.09 -2.67 7.17
CA THR A 26 13.70 -2.82 6.75
C THR A 26 12.94 -1.53 7.00
N VAL A 27 12.29 -1.02 5.96
CA VAL A 27 11.33 0.09 6.05
C VAL A 27 9.94 -0.46 5.82
N LEU A 28 9.07 -0.28 6.81
CA LEU A 28 7.65 -0.58 6.72
C LEU A 28 6.90 0.70 6.30
N CYS A 29 6.12 0.61 5.23
CA CYS A 29 5.12 1.60 4.86
C CYS A 29 3.74 1.13 5.34
N ILE A 30 2.98 2.06 5.93
CA ILE A 30 1.66 1.84 6.49
C ILE A 30 0.71 2.84 5.83
N ILE A 31 -0.21 2.34 5.01
CA ILE A 31 -1.26 3.12 4.36
C ILE A 31 -2.57 2.89 5.12
N TRP A 32 -3.12 3.97 5.66
CA TRP A 32 -4.43 3.98 6.29
C TRP A 32 -5.49 4.38 5.27
N LEU A 33 -6.58 3.63 5.17
CA LEU A 33 -7.69 3.91 4.26
C LEU A 33 -8.85 4.60 4.99
N LYS A 34 -9.72 5.29 4.24
CA LYS A 34 -10.97 5.90 4.74
C LYS A 34 -11.88 4.91 5.47
N SER A 35 -11.81 3.63 5.10
CA SER A 35 -12.55 2.54 5.76
C SER A 35 -12.00 2.16 7.14
N GLY A 36 -10.84 2.70 7.54
CA GLY A 36 -10.09 2.27 8.72
C GLY A 36 -9.23 1.03 8.48
N PHE A 37 -9.30 0.41 7.29
CA PHE A 37 -8.42 -0.69 6.93
C PHE A 37 -6.99 -0.21 6.72
N VAL A 38 -6.02 -1.04 7.13
CA VAL A 38 -4.59 -0.72 7.05
C VAL A 38 -3.92 -1.65 6.06
N VAL A 39 -3.19 -1.07 5.12
CA VAL A 39 -2.42 -1.80 4.11
C VAL A 39 -0.96 -1.50 4.31
N THR A 40 -0.15 -2.55 4.38
CA THR A 40 1.29 -2.42 4.61
C THR A 40 2.11 -2.91 3.43
N GLY A 41 3.31 -2.38 3.29
CA GLY A 41 4.32 -2.84 2.35
C GLY A 41 5.71 -2.58 2.89
N GLU A 42 6.69 -3.37 2.47
CA GLU A 42 8.00 -3.38 3.11
C GLU A 42 9.14 -3.45 2.09
N SER A 43 10.19 -2.67 2.33
CA SER A 43 11.50 -2.88 1.72
C SER A 43 12.43 -3.54 2.72
N ALA A 44 13.39 -4.32 2.23
CA ALA A 44 14.43 -4.93 3.04
C ALA A 44 15.72 -4.91 2.22
N CYS A 45 16.67 -4.06 2.61
CA CYS A 45 17.97 -3.97 1.93
C CYS A 45 18.89 -5.11 2.38
N ILE A 46 19.71 -5.65 1.49
CA ILE A 46 20.55 -6.81 1.79
C ILE A 46 21.68 -6.45 2.78
N GLU A 47 22.16 -5.20 2.76
CA GLU A 47 23.30 -4.79 3.57
C GLU A 47 23.12 -3.37 4.16
N PRO A 48 23.37 -3.17 5.48
CA PRO A 48 23.23 -1.86 6.11
C PRO A 48 24.13 -0.76 5.53
N ALA A 49 25.32 -1.12 5.05
CA ALA A 49 26.29 -0.17 4.49
C ALA A 49 25.78 0.55 3.24
N VAL A 50 24.81 -0.02 2.52
CA VAL A 50 24.19 0.55 1.32
C VAL A 50 22.73 0.94 1.55
N PHE A 51 22.27 0.94 2.79
CA PHE A 51 20.91 1.30 3.13
C PHE A 51 20.62 2.79 2.85
N CYS A 52 19.50 3.05 2.17
CA CYS A 52 18.99 4.40 1.92
C CYS A 52 17.53 4.49 2.35
N TRP A 53 17.24 5.36 3.33
CA TRP A 53 15.88 5.59 3.83
C TRP A 53 14.91 6.01 2.72
N GLY A 54 15.34 6.89 1.81
CA GLY A 54 14.49 7.38 0.72
C GLY A 54 14.10 6.26 -0.25
N THR A 55 15.07 5.49 -0.73
CA THR A 55 14.83 4.36 -1.63
C THR A 55 14.00 3.27 -0.96
N GLY A 56 14.32 2.93 0.30
CA GLY A 56 13.56 1.95 1.07
C GLY A 56 12.10 2.37 1.31
N GLY A 57 11.87 3.64 1.62
CA GLY A 57 10.53 4.21 1.78
C GLY A 57 9.72 4.15 0.48
N GLN A 58 10.33 4.52 -0.65
CA GLN A 58 9.67 4.45 -1.96
C GLN A 58 9.25 3.01 -2.31
N ILE A 59 10.17 2.04 -2.21
CA ILE A 59 9.86 0.63 -2.50
C ILE A 59 8.77 0.10 -1.57
N ALA A 60 8.83 0.44 -0.28
CA ALA A 60 7.81 0.03 0.69
C ALA A 60 6.44 0.61 0.35
N TYR A 61 6.38 1.87 -0.08
CA TYR A 61 5.15 2.52 -0.54
C TYR A 61 4.60 1.88 -1.80
N GLU A 62 5.43 1.67 -2.82
CA GLU A 62 5.00 1.04 -4.09
C GLU A 62 4.37 -0.34 -3.83
N LYS A 63 5.00 -1.16 -2.98
CA LYS A 63 4.44 -2.46 -2.59
C LYS A 63 3.13 -2.36 -1.80
N ALA A 64 3.01 -1.38 -0.89
CA ALA A 64 1.78 -1.15 -0.15
C ALA A 64 0.65 -0.66 -1.08
N PHE A 65 0.99 0.24 -2.01
CA PHE A 65 0.07 0.81 -2.98
C PHE A 65 -0.40 -0.23 -4.01
N ASP A 66 0.48 -1.11 -4.46
CA ASP A 66 0.14 -2.19 -5.39
C ASP A 66 -0.94 -3.13 -4.82
N LYS A 67 -0.89 -3.41 -3.51
CA LYS A 67 -1.94 -4.19 -2.82
C LYS A 67 -3.31 -3.51 -2.89
N LEU A 68 -3.38 -2.18 -3.02
CA LEU A 68 -4.66 -1.47 -3.16
C LEU A 68 -5.34 -1.83 -4.49
N TRP A 69 -4.58 -2.04 -5.57
CA TRP A 69 -5.16 -2.47 -6.84
C TRP A 69 -5.86 -3.82 -6.72
N GLU A 70 -5.24 -4.77 -6.03
CA GLU A 70 -5.83 -6.10 -5.81
C GLU A 70 -7.09 -6.00 -4.92
N LEU A 71 -6.99 -5.29 -3.79
CA LEU A 71 -8.08 -5.16 -2.82
C LEU A 71 -9.30 -4.44 -3.42
N PHE A 72 -9.10 -3.29 -4.04
CA PHE A 72 -10.21 -2.54 -4.64
C PHE A 72 -10.70 -3.18 -5.93
N GLY A 73 -9.83 -3.85 -6.68
CA GLY A 73 -10.22 -4.65 -7.84
C GLY A 73 -11.18 -5.77 -7.46
N PHE A 74 -10.84 -6.54 -6.41
CA PHE A 74 -11.72 -7.54 -5.83
C PHE A 74 -13.03 -6.92 -5.34
N TYR A 75 -12.97 -5.87 -4.51
CA TYR A 75 -14.16 -5.22 -3.96
C TYR A 75 -15.14 -4.75 -5.05
N VAL A 76 -14.65 -4.04 -6.06
CA VAL A 76 -15.49 -3.56 -7.17
C VAL A 76 -16.10 -4.73 -7.93
N LYS A 77 -15.33 -5.79 -8.18
CA LYS A 77 -15.83 -6.95 -8.93
C LYS A 77 -16.87 -7.74 -8.13
N GLN A 78 -16.64 -7.91 -6.83
CA GLN A 78 -17.56 -8.58 -5.92
C GLN A 78 -18.89 -7.81 -5.82
N LYS A 79 -18.83 -6.48 -5.65
CA LYS A 79 -20.03 -5.64 -5.60
C LYS A 79 -20.86 -5.74 -6.88
N ALA A 80 -20.19 -5.72 -8.03
CA ALA A 80 -20.87 -5.86 -9.33
C ALA A 80 -21.52 -7.24 -9.52
N PHE A 81 -20.99 -8.30 -8.87
CA PHE A 81 -21.60 -9.63 -8.88
C PHE A 81 -22.82 -9.71 -7.96
N GLU A 82 -22.76 -9.10 -6.78
CA GLU A 82 -23.88 -9.04 -5.83
C GLU A 82 -25.08 -8.25 -6.38
N GLU A 83 -24.84 -7.15 -7.10
CA GLU A 83 -25.91 -6.34 -7.72
C GLU A 83 -26.65 -7.04 -8.88
N GLN A 84 -26.13 -8.16 -9.38
CA GLN A 84 -26.75 -8.95 -10.46
C GLN A 84 -27.60 -10.13 -9.95
N GLN A 85 -27.64 -10.36 -8.65
CA GLN A 85 -28.46 -11.39 -8.00
C GLN A 85 -29.75 -10.81 -7.44
#